data_AF-A0A852TF13-F1
#
_entry.id   AF-A0A852TF13-F1
#
_cell.length_a   1.000
_cell.length_b   1.000
_cell.length_c   1.000
_cell.angle_alpha   90.00
_cell.angle_beta   90.00
_cell.angle_gamma   90.00
#
_symmetry.space_group_name_H-M   'P 1'
#
loop_
_entity.id
_entity.type
_entity.pdbx_description
1 polymer ?
#
loop_
_entity_poly.entity_id
_entity_poly.type
_entity_poly.pdbx_seq_one_letter_code
_entity_poly.pdbx_strand_id
1 'polypeptide(L)'
;MKGIYFINDRISLNGLSKEESFKLQEQSILPYIQQHNIEVVKLNPYQIYDYYTIPHALLHDLKKHRNYLDCLIQYSPFVMEDFINTYPARWFILKSFFKEVITIEEKELPVKYIV
;
A
#
# COMPACT_ATOMS: atom_id res chain seq x y z
N MET A 1 -15.11 -2.17 6.51
CA MET A 1 -14.33 -2.66 5.36
C MET A 1 -13.11 -3.38 5.90
N LYS A 2 -12.69 -4.50 5.31
CA LYS A 2 -11.44 -5.19 5.65
C LYS A 2 -10.34 -4.76 4.69
N GLY A 3 -9.24 -4.27 5.23
CA GLY A 3 -8.18 -3.67 4.42
C GLY A 3 -6.79 -4.03 4.87
N ILE A 4 -5.84 -3.76 4.00
CA ILE A 4 -4.41 -3.71 4.31
C ILE A 4 -3.93 -2.31 3.95
N TYR A 5 -2.96 -1.81 4.70
CA TYR A 5 -2.27 -0.58 4.34
C TYR A 5 -0.78 -0.81 4.13
N PHE A 6 -0.20 0.02 3.27
CA PHE A 6 1.17 -0.07 2.84
C PHE A 6 1.91 1.23 3.15
N ILE A 7 3.11 1.09 3.71
CA ILE A 7 4.02 2.21 3.99
C ILE A 7 5.36 1.88 3.34
N ASN A 8 5.82 2.72 2.41
CA ASN A 8 7.14 2.55 1.83
C ASN A 8 8.19 3.20 2.74
N ASP A 9 9.01 2.39 3.40
CA ASP A 9 10.09 2.82 4.29
C ASP A 9 11.40 3.17 3.57
N ARG A 10 11.43 3.06 2.24
CA ARG A 10 12.62 3.29 1.41
C ARG A 10 12.56 4.56 0.57
N ILE A 11 11.40 5.21 0.48
CA ILE A 11 11.17 6.40 -0.32
C ILE A 11 11.37 7.69 0.49
N SER A 12 11.83 8.73 -0.20
CA SER A 12 11.82 10.12 0.29
C SER A 12 10.74 10.89 -0.47
N LEU A 13 9.78 11.45 0.25
CA LEU A 13 8.62 12.17 -0.30
C LEU A 13 8.80 13.68 -0.12
N ASN A 14 8.52 14.48 -1.14
CA ASN A 14 8.48 15.95 -1.06
C ASN A 14 9.76 16.58 -0.44
N GLY A 15 10.94 15.98 -0.66
CA GLY A 15 12.21 16.45 -0.10
C GLY A 15 12.48 16.07 1.36
N LEU A 16 11.60 15.28 1.98
CA LEU A 16 11.76 14.76 3.33
C LEU A 16 12.79 13.63 3.39
N SER A 17 13.37 13.42 4.57
CA SER A 17 14.14 12.21 4.87
C SER A 17 13.23 10.97 4.81
N LYS A 18 13.83 9.77 4.76
CA LYS A 18 13.06 8.51 4.76
C LYS A 18 12.23 8.34 6.02
N GLU A 19 12.78 8.72 7.17
CA GLU A 19 12.07 8.65 8.45
C GLU A 19 10.87 9.60 8.50
N GLU A 20 11.05 10.84 8.05
CA GLU A 20 9.95 11.81 7.97
C GLU A 20 8.90 11.37 6.94
N SER A 21 9.33 10.79 5.82
CA SER A 21 8.43 10.25 4.79
C SER A 21 7.64 9.05 5.31
N PHE A 22 8.26 8.20 6.12
CA PHE A 22 7.57 7.11 6.81
C PHE A 22 6.49 7.65 7.76
N LYS A 23 6.87 8.60 8.63
CA LYS A 23 5.94 9.22 9.59
C LYS A 23 4.78 9.93 8.89
N LEU A 24 5.06 10.63 7.80
CA LEU A 24 4.04 11.29 6.98
C LEU A 24 3.00 10.30 6.45
N GLN A 25 3.46 9.18 5.88
CA GLN A 25 2.56 8.13 5.38
C GLN A 25 1.71 7.55 6.52
N GLU A 26 2.34 7.18 7.63
CA GLU A 26 1.68 6.59 8.79
C GLU A 26 0.62 7.53 9.39
N GLN A 27 1.01 8.78 9.66
CA GLN A 27 0.14 9.80 10.25
C GLN A 27 -1.00 10.23 9.33
N SER A 28 -0.89 9.99 8.02
CA SER A 28 -1.97 10.27 7.07
C SER A 28 -2.94 9.08 6.93
N ILE A 29 -2.41 7.85 6.94
CA ILE A 29 -3.21 6.64 6.73
C ILE A 29 -4.00 6.26 7.99
N LEU A 30 -3.39 6.32 9.17
CA LEU A 30 -4.01 5.85 10.41
C LEU A 30 -5.32 6.59 10.76
N PRO A 31 -5.41 7.93 10.66
CA PRO A 31 -6.67 8.64 10.88
C PRO A 31 -7.77 8.22 9.91
N TYR A 32 -7.42 8.00 8.64
CA TYR A 32 -8.39 7.53 7.64
C TYR A 32 -8.93 6.14 7.99
N ILE A 33 -8.07 5.20 8.38
CA ILE A 33 -8.47 3.87 8.85
C ILE A 33 -9.46 3.97 10.02
N GLN A 34 -9.16 4.82 11.00
CA GLN A 34 -10.00 5.03 12.18
C GLN A 34 -11.35 5.65 11.81
N GLN A 35 -11.34 6.73 11.03
CA GLN A 35 -12.55 7.46 10.62
C GLN A 35 -13.51 6.56 9.82
N HIS A 36 -12.97 5.68 8.97
CA HIS A 36 -13.75 4.80 8.12
C HIS A 36 -14.01 3.40 8.72
N ASN A 37 -13.62 3.18 9.98
CA ASN A 37 -13.75 1.88 10.68
C ASN A 37 -13.23 0.71 9.84
N ILE A 38 -12.02 0.88 9.27
CA ILE A 38 -11.38 -0.16 8.46
C ILE A 38 -10.72 -1.17 9.38
N GLU A 39 -11.14 -2.43 9.27
CA GLU A 39 -10.52 -3.55 9.97
C GLU A 39 -9.21 -3.93 9.25
N VAL A 40 -8.08 -3.67 9.88
CA VAL A 40 -6.76 -4.04 9.34
C VAL A 40 -6.56 -5.55 9.46
N VAL A 41 -6.32 -6.20 8.32
CA VAL A 41 -6.10 -7.65 8.26
C VAL A 41 -4.62 -7.99 8.28
N LYS A 42 -4.21 -8.86 9.21
CA LYS A 42 -2.89 -9.52 9.18
C LYS A 42 -3.01 -10.86 8.46
N LEU A 43 -2.34 -10.99 7.32
CA LEU A 43 -2.29 -12.26 6.60
C LEU A 43 -1.24 -13.19 7.21
N ASN A 44 -0.09 -12.62 7.58
CA ASN A 44 1.00 -13.36 8.20
C ASN A 44 0.92 -13.28 9.73
N PRO A 45 0.76 -14.41 10.45
CA PRO A 45 0.70 -14.42 11.92
C PRO A 45 2.03 -13.98 12.57
N TYR A 46 3.13 -13.98 11.82
CA TYR A 46 4.45 -13.54 12.27
C TYR A 46 4.75 -12.08 11.89
N GLN A 47 3.78 -11.33 11.35
CA GLN A 47 3.96 -9.93 11.02
C GLN A 47 4.10 -9.09 12.29
N ILE A 48 5.23 -8.37 12.40
CA ILE A 48 5.54 -7.53 13.57
C ILE A 48 4.65 -6.29 13.57
N TYR A 49 4.50 -5.65 12.41
CA TYR A 49 3.72 -4.44 12.22
C TYR A 49 2.37 -4.73 11.59
N ASP A 50 1.43 -3.79 11.68
CA ASP A 50 0.09 -3.93 11.09
C ASP A 50 0.07 -3.59 9.60
N TYR A 51 1.18 -3.05 9.07
CA TYR A 51 1.36 -2.68 7.66
C TYR A 51 2.37 -3.55 6.93
N TYR A 52 2.31 -3.50 5.61
CA TYR A 52 3.36 -4.00 4.72
C TYR A 52 4.27 -2.88 4.25
N THR A 53 5.56 -3.18 4.08
CA THR A 53 6.55 -2.28 3.45
C THR A 53 7.14 -2.82 2.15
N ILE A 54 6.93 -4.11 1.87
CA ILE A 54 7.47 -4.80 0.70
C ILE A 54 6.32 -5.36 -0.16
N PRO A 55 6.07 -4.84 -1.38
CA PRO A 55 4.97 -5.29 -2.23
C PRO A 55 5.05 -6.77 -2.61
N HIS A 56 6.28 -7.29 -2.75
CA HIS A 56 6.52 -8.71 -3.02
C HIS A 56 6.08 -9.62 -1.86
N ALA A 57 6.29 -9.19 -0.61
CA ALA A 57 5.84 -9.93 0.56
C ALA A 57 4.31 -9.90 0.66
N LEU A 58 3.70 -8.74 0.44
CA LEU A 58 2.24 -8.60 0.37
C LEU A 58 1.64 -9.52 -0.70
N LEU A 59 2.16 -9.49 -1.92
CA LEU A 59 1.67 -10.35 -3.01
C LEU A 59 1.84 -11.85 -2.68
N HIS A 60 2.94 -12.23 -2.06
CA HIS A 60 3.18 -13.61 -1.63
C HIS A 60 2.09 -14.07 -0.64
N ASP A 61 1.82 -13.27 0.39
CA ASP A 61 0.85 -13.62 1.43
C ASP A 61 -0.58 -13.64 0.88
N LEU A 62 -0.94 -12.67 0.03
CA LEU A 62 -2.24 -12.65 -0.65
C LEU A 62 -2.47 -13.93 -1.48
N LYS A 63 -1.46 -14.38 -2.23
CA LYS A 63 -1.53 -15.63 -3.01
C LYS A 63 -1.67 -16.87 -2.13
N LYS A 64 -0.98 -16.90 -0.98
CA LYS A 64 -1.02 -18.04 -0.05
C LYS A 64 -2.38 -18.19 0.60
N HIS A 65 -3.00 -17.10 1.02
CA HIS A 65 -4.26 -17.12 1.75
C HIS A 65 -5.49 -17.01 0.82
N ARG A 66 -5.32 -16.53 -0.42
CA ARG A 66 -6.40 -16.25 -1.39
C ARG A 66 -7.51 -15.36 -0.83
N ASN A 67 -7.14 -14.43 0.04
CA ASN A 67 -8.07 -13.49 0.66
C ASN A 67 -8.35 -12.35 -0.31
N TYR A 68 -9.63 -12.20 -0.67
CA TYR A 68 -10.12 -10.98 -1.32
C TYR A 68 -10.53 -9.98 -0.25
N LEU A 69 -9.93 -8.80 -0.27
CA LEU A 69 -10.12 -7.74 0.70
C LEU A 69 -10.84 -6.55 0.07
N ASP A 70 -11.40 -5.68 0.91
CA ASP A 70 -12.13 -4.53 0.41
C ASP A 70 -11.15 -3.48 -0.15
N CYS A 71 -10.07 -3.16 0.57
CA CYS A 71 -9.17 -2.09 0.15
C CYS A 71 -7.69 -2.34 0.43
N LEU A 72 -6.85 -1.84 -0.47
CA LEU A 72 -5.44 -1.54 -0.21
C LEU A 72 -5.31 -0.03 -0.01
N ILE A 73 -4.78 0.40 1.13
CA ILE A 73 -4.58 1.81 1.44
C ILE A 73 -3.12 2.18 1.27
N GLN A 74 -2.86 3.27 0.57
CA GLN A 74 -1.53 3.83 0.36
C GLN A 74 -1.58 5.34 0.55
N TYR A 75 -0.46 5.94 0.92
CA TYR A 75 -0.38 7.38 1.08
C TYR A 75 -0.55 8.10 -0.27
N SER A 76 0.29 7.77 -1.25
CA SER A 76 0.21 8.30 -2.62
C SER A 76 0.60 7.21 -3.61
N PRO A 77 0.31 7.34 -4.91
CA PRO A 77 0.71 6.34 -5.89
C PRO A 77 2.23 6.16 -6.00
N PHE A 78 2.99 7.22 -5.69
CA PHE A 78 4.45 7.22 -5.70
C PHE A 78 5.07 6.18 -4.76
N VAL A 79 4.38 5.83 -3.67
CA VAL A 79 4.92 4.83 -2.72
C VAL A 79 5.01 3.44 -3.35
N MET A 80 4.26 3.18 -4.42
CA MET A 80 4.27 1.92 -5.18
C MET A 80 4.94 2.06 -6.55
N GLU A 81 5.37 3.26 -6.95
CA GLU A 81 5.80 3.57 -8.33
C GLU A 81 6.92 2.63 -8.82
N ASP A 82 7.99 2.46 -8.03
CA ASP A 82 9.10 1.57 -8.39
C ASP A 82 8.62 0.13 -8.66
N PHE A 83 7.68 -0.37 -7.84
CA PHE A 83 7.13 -1.71 -8.01
C PHE A 83 6.22 -1.80 -9.24
N ILE A 84 5.39 -0.80 -9.46
CA ILE A 84 4.48 -0.73 -10.62
C ILE A 84 5.28 -0.69 -11.92
N ASN A 85 6.28 0.19 -11.99
CA ASN A 85 7.10 0.38 -13.19
C ASN A 85 7.99 -0.83 -13.46
N THR A 86 8.55 -1.45 -12.42
CA THR A 86 9.43 -2.62 -12.59
C THR A 86 8.64 -3.91 -12.83
N TYR A 87 7.45 -4.04 -12.23
CA TYR A 87 6.67 -5.28 -12.25
C TYR A 87 5.17 -5.05 -12.53
N PRO A 88 4.79 -4.49 -13.69
CA PRO A 88 3.41 -4.10 -13.98
C PRO A 88 2.43 -5.27 -13.89
N ALA A 89 2.81 -6.46 -14.40
CA ALA A 89 1.99 -7.66 -14.29
C ALA A 89 1.78 -8.12 -12.84
N ARG A 90 2.80 -7.96 -11.97
CA ARG A 90 2.68 -8.31 -10.54
C ARG A 90 1.79 -7.32 -9.81
N TRP A 91 1.90 -6.03 -10.16
CA TRP A 91 0.98 -5.02 -9.65
C TRP A 91 -0.46 -5.31 -10.04
N PHE A 92 -0.73 -5.67 -11.30
CA PHE A 92 -2.08 -6.04 -11.75
C PHE A 92 -2.66 -7.19 -10.93
N ILE A 93 -1.86 -8.24 -10.69
CA ILE A 93 -2.28 -9.37 -9.83
C ILE A 93 -2.50 -8.91 -8.38
N LEU A 94 -1.59 -8.12 -7.81
CA LEU A 94 -1.73 -7.61 -6.44
C LEU A 94 -3.03 -6.82 -6.28
N LYS A 95 -3.29 -5.88 -7.19
CA LYS A 95 -4.50 -5.06 -7.20
C LYS A 95 -5.76 -5.89 -7.29
N SER A 96 -5.74 -7.02 -8.02
CA SER A 96 -6.90 -7.91 -8.18
C SER A 96 -7.39 -8.57 -6.88
N PHE A 97 -6.58 -8.59 -5.81
CA PHE A 97 -7.02 -9.08 -4.50
C PHE A 97 -7.85 -8.06 -3.71
N PHE A 98 -7.96 -6.82 -4.19
CA PHE A 98 -8.65 -5.74 -3.50
C PHE A 98 -9.80 -5.22 -4.38
N LYS A 99 -10.94 -4.88 -3.78
CA LYS A 99 -12.03 -4.21 -4.52
C LYS A 99 -11.60 -2.83 -4.99
N GLU A 100 -10.82 -2.12 -4.18
CA GLU A 100 -10.30 -0.80 -4.52
C GLU A 100 -8.91 -0.53 -3.92
N VAL A 101 -8.23 0.48 -4.48
CA VAL A 101 -7.00 1.04 -3.91
C VAL A 101 -7.32 2.46 -3.47
N ILE A 102 -7.26 2.69 -2.16
CA ILE A 102 -7.51 3.99 -1.54
C ILE A 102 -6.18 4.73 -1.46
N THR A 103 -6.14 5.94 -2.01
CA THR A 103 -4.96 6.81 -2.02
C THR A 103 -5.29 8.07 -1.23
N ILE A 104 -4.53 8.38 -0.18
CA ILE A 104 -4.83 9.50 0.74
C ILE A 104 -4.46 10.86 0.12
N GLU A 105 -3.27 10.95 -0.47
CA GLU A 105 -2.80 12.10 -1.23
C GLU A 105 -3.01 11.81 -2.72
N GLU A 106 -4.09 12.36 -3.28
CA GLU A 106 -4.40 12.33 -4.71
C GLU A 106 -3.40 13.19 -5.50
N LYS A 107 -2.15 12.72 -5.61
CA LYS A 107 -1.24 13.15 -6.67
C LYS A 107 -1.22 12.10 -7.75
N GLU A 108 -1.54 12.51 -8.98
CA GLU A 108 -1.42 11.62 -10.13
C GLU A 108 0.05 11.18 -10.32
N LEU A 109 0.27 9.92 -10.64
CA LEU A 109 1.57 9.50 -11.17
C LEU A 109 1.82 10.32 -12.45
N PRO A 110 3.04 10.82 -12.68
CA PRO A 110 3.37 11.42 -13.96
C PRO A 110 3.00 10.43 -15.06
N VAL A 111 2.18 10.85 -16.03
CA VAL A 111 1.67 10.03 -17.14
C VAL A 111 2.86 9.53 -17.97
N LYS A 112 3.45 8.44 -17.51
CA LYS A 112 4.47 7.66 -18.16
C LYS A 112 4.12 6.22 -17.79
N TYR A 113 3.53 5.51 -18.75
CA TYR A 113 3.28 4.06 -18.73
C TYR A 113 2.01 3.59 -17.98
N ILE A 114 0.87 3.76 -18.65
CA ILE A 114 -0.17 2.72 -18.64
C ILE A 114 -0.17 2.14 -20.07
N VAL A 115 0.48 0.99 -20.24
CA VAL A 115 0.32 0.11 -21.41
C VAL A 115 0.04 -1.28 -20.87
#